data_AF-A0A3M1Q031-F1
#
_entry.id   AF-A0A3M1Q031-F1
#
_cell.length_a   1.000
_cell.length_b   1.000
_cell.length_c   1.000
_cell.angle_alpha   90.00
_cell.angle_beta   90.00
_cell.angle_gamma   90.00
#
_symmetry.space_group_name_H-M   'P 1'
#
loop_
_entity.id
_entity.type
_entity.pdbx_description
1 polymer ?
#
loop_
_entity_poly.entity_id
_entity_poly.type
_entity_poly.pdbx_seq_one_letter_code
_entity_poly.pdbx_strand_id
1 'polypeptide(L)'
;AHGRATVVSGVAEAVFLRIEESPIELCVACHSQRAASTHGHPLGPMDRPLPESLLEHGSLLSAGENQVTCLVCHRAHGSSEDLLLTISPDRNELCITCHEGQRPGKFRDVQREPHPLNAVLSPQQAEVVRDAGRDIGPDGQIICLSCHKMHDAAEERYALAFPLRDSDACLRCHSDKRALLASTHDLRAEHADEANIFGLTVADAGPCSACHMFHRYVRLPTDGTPLDPSGECVTCHRDGGLASSRMLGDVNHPQARCVQCHDPHDPSTGAYLRDQPQGLCVSCHTQQIVMEGGPHDSVAAANNAEAWPAPSREKHDACLACHRPHGTSATGLMRIPPVEGAAREEAACLACHADAAHQADSPLALQHPRVVDRPAVALGEPLRATEDGHWRIGCTSCHDPHRDWRESQFLVRGVGMTESEQICLECHPQLVSIHSIGPAKERLREWGFEAEACRPCHQVHAAPSSVESRYLWPTSLVDFPRPPESVSVQDDYCTTCHRRGGPVAPPAIASHPDVVMFNPIAPDEPGYFPLFNERGEEDPTGKIACRTCHLTHGRLDAAVLPAQLSALRPRELRARKFHIRTFEQPTVCNTCHGAGALRRFMYFHDPARRGGELEARVVTP
;
A
#
# COMPACT_ATOMS: atom_id res chain seq x y z
N ALA A 1 23.50 -74.47 52.67
CA ALA A 1 22.68 -74.18 51.48
C ALA A 1 22.66 -72.67 51.24
N HIS A 2 23.72 -72.10 50.68
CA HIS A 2 23.77 -70.72 50.18
C HIS A 2 24.75 -70.71 49.00
N GLY A 3 24.28 -71.19 47.84
CA GLY A 3 25.04 -71.14 46.60
C GLY A 3 24.91 -69.76 45.97
N ARG A 4 26.05 -69.12 45.70
CA ARG A 4 26.16 -67.93 44.84
C ARG A 4 25.79 -68.32 43.41
N ALA A 5 24.75 -67.72 42.85
CA ALA A 5 24.43 -67.87 41.44
C ALA A 5 25.25 -66.86 40.65
N THR A 6 26.26 -67.34 39.91
CA THR A 6 26.81 -66.61 38.77
C THR A 6 25.75 -66.60 37.66
N VAL A 7 25.67 -65.48 36.96
CA VAL A 7 24.63 -65.11 35.98
C VAL A 7 24.66 -66.02 34.74
N VAL A 8 24.26 -67.29 34.86
CA VAL A 8 23.95 -68.13 33.69
C VAL A 8 22.84 -69.17 33.95
N SER A 9 22.47 -69.50 35.19
CA SER A 9 21.32 -70.42 35.42
C SER A 9 20.78 -70.31 36.84
N GLY A 10 19.49 -69.96 37.00
CA GLY A 10 18.78 -70.11 38.29
C GLY A 10 18.01 -68.89 38.81
N VAL A 11 17.87 -67.79 38.05
CA VAL A 11 17.12 -66.60 38.52
C VAL A 11 15.67 -66.93 38.90
N ALA A 12 15.03 -67.87 38.20
CA ALA A 12 13.65 -68.28 38.46
C ALA A 12 13.44 -69.03 39.80
N GLU A 13 14.50 -69.56 40.41
CA GLU A 13 14.44 -70.38 41.63
C GLU A 13 15.08 -69.70 42.85
N ALA A 14 15.62 -68.49 42.68
CA ALA A 14 16.35 -67.79 43.74
C ALA A 14 15.40 -67.02 44.69
N VAL A 15 15.46 -67.33 45.98
CA VAL A 15 14.71 -66.63 47.04
C VAL A 15 15.34 -65.26 47.39
N PHE A 16 16.65 -65.12 47.17
CA PHE A 16 17.38 -63.86 47.35
C PHE A 16 18.37 -63.68 46.20
N LEU A 17 18.25 -62.56 45.49
CA LEU A 17 19.17 -62.16 44.43
C LEU A 17 20.22 -61.21 45.04
N ARG A 18 21.50 -61.59 44.98
CA ARG A 18 22.64 -60.72 45.32
C ARG A 18 23.55 -60.63 44.11
N ILE A 19 23.94 -59.42 43.75
CA ILE A 19 24.91 -59.13 42.69
C ILE A 19 26.00 -58.25 43.29
N GLU A 20 27.25 -58.46 42.87
CA GLU A 20 28.43 -57.95 43.59
C GLU A 20 28.86 -56.53 43.16
N GLU A 21 28.49 -56.03 41.96
CA GLU A 21 29.16 -54.84 41.40
C GLU A 21 28.27 -53.60 41.13
N SER A 22 27.02 -53.73 40.67
CA SER A 22 26.14 -52.56 40.48
C SER A 22 24.64 -52.90 40.54
N PRO A 23 23.78 -52.06 41.17
CA PRO A 23 22.33 -52.26 41.20
C PRO A 23 21.66 -52.40 39.82
N ILE A 24 22.30 -51.91 38.76
CA ILE A 24 21.77 -51.97 37.38
C ILE A 24 21.95 -53.35 36.75
N GLU A 25 22.96 -54.12 37.15
CA GLU A 25 23.20 -55.48 36.61
C GLU A 25 22.00 -56.39 36.87
N LEU A 26 21.28 -56.17 37.97
CA LEU A 26 20.06 -56.92 38.30
C LEU A 26 18.94 -56.60 37.31
N CYS A 27 18.78 -55.31 37.00
CA CYS A 27 17.81 -54.84 36.02
C CYS A 27 18.11 -55.45 34.65
N VAL A 28 19.39 -55.45 34.23
CA VAL A 28 19.83 -56.00 32.94
C VAL A 28 19.68 -57.51 32.88
N ALA A 29 19.97 -58.23 33.96
CA ALA A 29 19.84 -59.70 34.00
C ALA A 29 18.40 -60.17 33.81
N CYS A 30 17.42 -59.46 34.39
CA CYS A 30 16.01 -59.80 34.26
C CYS A 30 15.34 -59.15 33.03
N HIS A 31 15.75 -57.94 32.66
CA HIS A 31 15.22 -57.18 31.51
C HIS A 31 16.23 -57.13 30.36
N SER A 32 16.86 -58.27 30.06
CA SER A 32 17.92 -58.38 29.06
C SER A 32 17.49 -57.90 27.67
N GLN A 33 16.23 -58.14 27.29
CA GLN A 33 15.66 -57.63 26.04
C GLN A 33 15.59 -56.11 26.00
N ARG A 34 15.26 -55.45 27.12
CA ARG A 34 15.22 -53.98 27.21
C ARG A 34 16.61 -53.38 27.27
N ALA A 35 17.53 -54.04 27.97
CA ALA A 35 18.92 -53.60 28.08
C ALA A 35 19.70 -53.76 26.77
N ALA A 36 19.36 -54.77 25.96
CA ALA A 36 19.94 -54.99 24.64
C ALA A 36 19.24 -54.19 23.52
N SER A 37 18.12 -53.53 23.82
CA SER A 37 17.33 -52.80 22.83
C SER A 37 18.02 -51.49 22.44
N THR A 38 18.25 -51.29 21.14
CA THR A 38 18.61 -49.99 20.55
C THR A 38 17.39 -49.07 20.37
N HIS A 39 16.18 -49.58 20.62
CA HIS A 39 14.91 -48.91 20.31
C HIS A 39 14.40 -48.10 21.51
N GLY A 40 15.28 -47.44 22.24
CA GLY A 40 14.91 -46.71 23.46
C GLY A 40 15.83 -45.53 23.76
N HIS A 41 15.58 -44.87 24.89
CA HIS A 41 16.48 -43.79 25.33
C HIS A 41 17.89 -44.35 25.56
N PRO A 42 18.96 -43.71 25.02
CA PRO A 42 20.32 -44.21 25.21
C PRO A 42 20.68 -44.38 26.69
N LEU A 43 21.24 -45.54 27.04
CA LEU A 43 21.85 -45.81 28.34
C LEU A 43 23.38 -45.76 28.19
N GLY A 44 24.07 -45.39 29.27
CA GLY A 44 25.53 -45.28 29.31
C GLY A 44 26.02 -43.83 29.51
N PRO A 45 27.31 -43.55 29.22
CA PRO A 45 27.94 -42.29 29.57
C PRO A 45 27.37 -41.12 28.77
N MET A 46 27.27 -39.97 29.42
CA MET A 46 26.84 -38.70 28.82
C MET A 46 27.98 -37.68 28.80
N ASP A 47 27.99 -36.83 27.78
CA ASP A 47 28.94 -35.72 27.63
C ASP A 47 28.74 -34.59 28.66
N ARG A 48 27.67 -34.67 29.46
CA ARG A 48 27.29 -33.65 30.44
C ARG A 48 26.89 -34.32 31.76
N PRO A 49 27.13 -33.65 32.91
CA PRO A 49 26.70 -34.17 34.19
C PRO A 49 25.17 -34.25 34.26
N LEU A 50 24.70 -35.32 34.91
CA LEU A 50 23.28 -35.47 35.23
C LEU A 50 22.89 -34.45 36.30
N PRO A 51 21.71 -33.81 36.21
CA PRO A 51 21.24 -32.85 37.20
C PRO A 51 21.13 -33.46 38.60
N GLU A 52 21.73 -32.82 39.60
CA GLU A 52 21.66 -33.28 41.00
C GLU A 52 20.22 -33.28 41.54
N SER A 53 19.33 -32.43 41.00
CA SER A 53 17.90 -32.39 41.35
C SER A 53 17.17 -33.72 41.14
N LEU A 54 17.71 -34.63 40.33
CA LEU A 54 17.17 -35.99 40.18
C LEU A 54 17.25 -36.80 41.48
N LEU A 55 18.25 -36.52 42.34
CA LEU A 55 18.41 -37.19 43.63
C LEU A 55 17.26 -36.86 44.60
N GLU A 56 16.73 -35.64 44.53
CA GLU A 56 15.59 -35.19 45.34
C GLU A 56 14.33 -36.02 45.08
N HIS A 57 14.24 -36.61 43.88
CA HIS A 57 13.14 -37.44 43.42
C HIS A 57 13.42 -38.95 43.60
N GLY A 58 14.49 -39.29 44.35
CA GLY A 58 14.85 -40.68 44.64
C GLY A 58 15.50 -41.43 43.47
N SER A 59 16.00 -40.71 42.47
CA SER A 59 16.82 -41.28 41.40
C SER A 59 18.19 -41.70 41.93
N LEU A 60 18.76 -42.77 41.39
CA LEU A 60 20.10 -43.23 41.77
C LEU A 60 21.08 -42.92 40.64
N LEU A 61 22.00 -41.99 40.91
CA LEU A 61 23.06 -41.60 39.99
C LEU A 61 24.31 -42.45 40.25
N SER A 62 24.96 -42.92 39.19
CA SER A 62 26.25 -43.61 39.29
C SER A 62 27.33 -42.65 39.82
N ALA A 63 28.10 -43.06 40.83
CA ALA A 63 29.18 -42.24 41.36
C ALA A 63 30.29 -42.03 40.30
N GLY A 64 30.46 -40.79 39.82
CA GLY A 64 31.67 -40.34 39.12
C GLY A 64 31.69 -40.41 37.58
N GLU A 65 30.67 -40.94 36.89
CA GLU A 65 30.78 -41.23 35.44
C GLU A 65 29.66 -40.69 34.53
N ASN A 66 28.81 -39.76 34.98
CA ASN A 66 27.75 -39.16 34.17
C ASN A 66 26.93 -40.19 33.35
N GLN A 67 26.60 -41.34 33.94
CA GLN A 67 25.92 -42.41 33.20
C GLN A 67 24.40 -42.36 33.38
N VAL A 68 23.66 -42.43 32.27
CA VAL A 68 22.22 -42.70 32.28
C VAL A 68 22.00 -44.20 32.43
N THR A 69 21.26 -44.57 33.47
CA THR A 69 20.99 -45.97 33.82
C THR A 69 19.51 -46.15 34.11
N CYS A 70 19.02 -47.39 34.20
CA CYS A 70 17.61 -47.66 34.49
C CYS A 70 17.13 -46.98 35.78
N LEU A 71 18.01 -46.83 36.78
CA LEU A 71 17.69 -46.27 38.10
C LEU A 71 17.71 -44.74 38.15
N VAL A 72 18.07 -44.08 37.04
CA VAL A 72 17.88 -42.64 36.89
C VAL A 72 16.39 -42.32 36.73
N CYS A 73 15.66 -43.16 35.98
CA CYS A 73 14.24 -42.95 35.71
C CYS A 73 13.34 -43.85 36.55
N HIS A 74 13.78 -45.06 36.92
CA HIS A 74 12.96 -46.03 37.64
C HIS A 74 13.42 -46.23 39.08
N ARG A 75 12.45 -46.42 39.97
CA ARG A 75 12.67 -46.80 41.36
C ARG A 75 11.88 -48.07 41.67
N ALA A 76 12.59 -49.19 41.70
CA ALA A 76 12.01 -50.53 41.87
C ALA A 76 11.12 -50.68 43.13
N HIS A 77 11.39 -49.92 44.19
CA HIS A 77 10.61 -49.92 45.42
C HIS A 77 10.33 -48.50 45.92
N GLY A 78 9.06 -48.21 46.18
CA GLY A 78 8.63 -46.94 46.79
C GLY A 78 8.57 -45.75 45.83
N SER A 79 8.44 -45.99 44.52
CA SER A 79 7.95 -44.96 43.60
C SER A 79 6.46 -44.69 43.87
N SER A 80 6.07 -43.42 43.83
CA SER A 80 4.67 -42.97 43.86
C SER A 80 4.04 -42.86 42.47
N GLU A 81 4.84 -43.05 41.42
CA GLU A 81 4.46 -42.79 40.03
C GLU A 81 4.20 -44.09 39.26
N ASP A 82 3.38 -44.00 38.22
CA ASP A 82 3.13 -45.11 37.32
C ASP A 82 4.43 -45.59 36.65
N LEU A 83 4.47 -46.88 36.30
CA LEU A 83 5.64 -47.55 35.73
C LEU A 83 6.92 -47.42 36.58
N LEU A 84 6.75 -47.19 37.89
CA LEU A 84 7.84 -47.06 38.86
C LEU A 84 8.77 -45.88 38.56
N LEU A 85 8.27 -44.79 37.97
CA LEU A 85 9.10 -43.64 37.63
C LEU A 85 9.54 -42.83 38.87
N THR A 86 10.67 -42.12 38.79
CA THR A 86 11.15 -41.23 39.86
C THR A 86 10.47 -39.88 39.82
N ILE A 87 10.07 -39.42 38.63
CA ILE A 87 9.36 -38.16 38.40
C ILE A 87 8.21 -38.46 37.44
N SER A 88 7.05 -37.86 37.70
CA SER A 88 5.90 -37.97 36.80
C SER A 88 6.24 -37.42 35.40
N PRO A 89 5.93 -38.17 34.32
CA PRO A 89 6.10 -37.66 32.96
C PRO A 89 4.88 -36.84 32.47
N ASP A 90 3.78 -36.85 33.20
CA ASP A 90 2.46 -36.34 32.79
C ASP A 90 2.44 -34.83 32.49
N ARG A 91 3.44 -34.10 33.00
CA ARG A 91 3.64 -32.66 32.76
C ARG A 91 5.03 -32.35 32.17
N ASN A 92 5.69 -33.34 31.59
CA ASN A 92 7.04 -33.28 31.00
C ASN A 92 8.21 -33.11 31.97
N GLU A 93 7.95 -33.05 33.28
CA GLU A 93 8.93 -32.73 34.34
C GLU A 93 10.15 -33.67 34.30
N LEU A 94 9.91 -34.98 34.17
CA LEU A 94 10.97 -35.98 34.03
C LEU A 94 11.92 -35.65 32.87
N CYS A 95 11.36 -35.36 31.68
CA CYS A 95 12.13 -35.17 30.46
C CYS A 95 12.91 -33.85 30.47
N ILE A 96 12.26 -32.76 30.88
CA ILE A 96 12.84 -31.41 30.84
C ILE A 96 13.89 -31.17 31.93
N THR A 97 14.01 -32.08 32.90
CA THR A 97 15.10 -32.05 33.89
C THR A 97 16.46 -32.16 33.19
N CYS A 98 16.57 -33.01 32.15
CA CYS A 98 17.78 -33.12 31.34
C CYS A 98 17.66 -32.39 29.99
N HIS A 99 16.51 -32.49 29.32
CA HIS A 99 16.28 -31.93 27.99
C HIS A 99 15.71 -30.51 28.03
N GLU A 100 16.23 -29.65 28.91
CA GLU A 100 15.76 -28.27 29.06
C GLU A 100 15.86 -27.47 27.74
N GLY A 101 16.87 -27.79 26.91
CA GLY A 101 17.05 -27.21 25.59
C GLY A 101 16.02 -27.68 24.54
N GLN A 102 15.17 -28.65 24.84
CA GLN A 102 14.08 -29.10 23.95
C GLN A 102 12.74 -28.42 24.26
N ARG A 103 12.69 -27.53 25.26
CA ARG A 103 11.47 -26.77 25.60
C ARG A 103 11.04 -25.90 24.40
N PRO A 104 9.88 -26.19 23.78
CA PRO A 104 9.29 -25.34 22.74
C PRO A 104 9.15 -23.89 23.23
N GLY A 105 9.54 -22.93 22.40
CA GLY A 105 9.50 -21.49 22.72
C GLY A 105 10.82 -20.88 23.20
N LYS A 106 11.85 -21.69 23.52
CA LYS A 106 13.19 -21.16 23.87
C LYS A 106 13.98 -20.60 22.66
N PHE A 107 13.48 -20.78 21.43
CA PHE A 107 14.21 -20.47 20.19
C PHE A 107 13.57 -19.43 19.25
N ARG A 108 12.58 -18.62 19.67
CA ARG A 108 12.08 -17.49 18.85
C ARG A 108 11.59 -16.30 19.69
N ASP A 109 12.16 -15.13 19.40
CA ASP A 109 11.82 -13.80 19.95
C ASP A 109 10.55 -13.17 19.34
N VAL A 110 9.55 -13.94 18.88
CA VAL A 110 8.38 -13.37 18.17
C VAL A 110 7.06 -13.76 18.82
N GLN A 111 6.33 -12.75 19.30
CA GLN A 111 5.04 -12.79 20.01
C GLN A 111 3.83 -13.26 19.17
N ARG A 112 3.92 -14.35 18.40
CA ARG A 112 2.73 -15.05 17.90
C ARG A 112 2.93 -16.55 18.08
N GLU A 113 2.02 -17.14 18.83
CA GLU A 113 2.08 -18.43 19.52
C GLU A 113 2.87 -19.52 18.78
N PRO A 114 4.08 -19.89 19.24
CA PRO A 114 4.71 -21.15 18.83
C PRO A 114 3.91 -22.29 19.45
N HIS A 115 3.85 -23.46 18.79
CA HIS A 115 3.23 -24.67 19.33
C HIS A 115 3.66 -24.84 20.79
N PRO A 116 2.81 -24.51 21.78
CA PRO A 116 3.24 -24.54 23.16
C PRO A 116 3.45 -26.01 23.49
N LEU A 117 4.54 -26.32 24.19
CA LEU A 117 4.49 -27.52 25.03
C LEU A 117 3.20 -27.43 25.84
N ASN A 118 2.40 -28.49 25.87
CA ASN A 118 1.09 -28.52 26.49
C ASN A 118 -0.07 -27.89 25.69
N ALA A 119 0.02 -27.78 24.35
CA ALA A 119 -1.16 -27.52 23.53
C ALA A 119 -2.23 -28.60 23.76
N VAL A 120 -3.49 -28.18 23.99
CA VAL A 120 -4.61 -29.11 24.14
C VAL A 120 -4.91 -29.77 22.80
N LEU A 121 -4.93 -31.10 22.79
CA LEU A 121 -5.19 -31.88 21.58
C LEU A 121 -6.68 -31.79 21.21
N SER A 122 -6.96 -31.75 19.90
CA SER A 122 -8.32 -31.99 19.43
C SER A 122 -8.74 -33.45 19.72
N PRO A 123 -10.05 -33.78 19.74
CA PRO A 123 -10.49 -35.16 19.90
C PRO A 123 -9.86 -36.14 18.91
N GLN A 124 -9.69 -35.71 17.65
CA GLN A 124 -9.06 -36.51 16.60
C GLN A 124 -7.57 -36.73 16.88
N GLN A 125 -6.84 -35.69 17.29
CA GLN A 125 -5.42 -35.80 17.62
C GLN A 125 -5.19 -36.66 18.88
N ALA A 126 -6.08 -36.55 19.87
CA ALA A 126 -6.04 -37.38 21.06
C ALA A 126 -6.25 -38.86 20.73
N GLU A 127 -7.12 -39.18 19.75
CA GLU A 127 -7.29 -40.56 19.29
C GLU A 127 -6.03 -41.10 18.62
N VAL A 128 -5.37 -40.30 17.77
CA VAL A 128 -4.10 -40.66 17.14
C VAL A 128 -3.02 -41.01 18.17
N VAL A 129 -2.93 -40.25 19.26
CA VAL A 129 -1.98 -40.52 20.35
C VAL A 129 -2.35 -41.82 21.07
N ARG A 130 -3.64 -42.05 21.38
CA ARG A 130 -4.10 -43.29 22.02
C ARG A 130 -3.89 -44.53 21.14
N ASP A 131 -4.17 -44.44 19.84
CA ASP A 131 -3.97 -45.53 18.88
C ASP A 131 -2.50 -45.93 18.75
N ALA A 132 -1.59 -44.98 18.97
CA ALA A 132 -0.16 -45.22 19.06
C ALA A 132 0.27 -45.86 20.39
N GLY A 133 -0.68 -46.07 21.31
CA GLY A 133 -0.45 -46.51 22.68
C GLY A 133 0.35 -45.49 23.48
N ARG A 134 0.17 -44.19 23.20
CA ARG A 134 0.92 -43.07 23.79
C ARG A 134 0.09 -42.24 24.74
N ASP A 135 0.79 -41.44 25.53
CA ASP A 135 0.25 -40.80 26.73
C ASP A 135 -0.12 -39.34 26.44
N ILE A 136 -1.21 -38.89 27.04
CA ILE A 136 -1.71 -37.51 26.94
C ILE A 136 -1.65 -36.93 28.34
N GLY A 137 -1.29 -35.65 28.44
CA GLY A 137 -1.28 -34.95 29.72
C GLY A 137 -2.68 -34.90 30.38
N PRO A 138 -2.73 -34.65 31.69
CA PRO A 138 -3.94 -34.75 32.49
C PRO A 138 -5.04 -33.77 32.09
N ASP A 139 -4.68 -32.65 31.46
CA ASP A 139 -5.58 -31.61 30.97
C ASP A 139 -5.89 -31.79 29.47
N GLY A 140 -5.57 -32.95 28.88
CA GLY A 140 -5.78 -33.25 27.46
C GLY A 140 -4.69 -32.70 26.53
N GLN A 141 -3.53 -32.33 27.08
CA GLN A 141 -2.45 -31.69 26.34
C GLN A 141 -1.42 -32.65 25.77
N ILE A 142 -0.74 -32.20 24.72
CA ILE A 142 0.46 -32.86 24.20
C ILE A 142 1.61 -32.80 25.22
N ILE A 143 2.23 -33.95 25.47
CA ILE A 143 3.42 -34.12 26.32
C ILE A 143 4.53 -34.85 25.54
N CYS A 144 5.74 -34.94 26.09
CA CYS A 144 6.87 -35.61 25.47
C CYS A 144 6.50 -37.05 25.08
N LEU A 145 5.81 -37.77 25.96
CA LEU A 145 5.38 -39.15 25.74
C LEU A 145 4.18 -39.30 24.79
N SER A 146 3.59 -38.21 24.31
CA SER A 146 2.59 -38.25 23.24
C SER A 146 3.23 -38.61 21.89
N CYS A 147 4.52 -38.29 21.71
CA CYS A 147 5.28 -38.58 20.49
C CYS A 147 6.48 -39.47 20.73
N HIS A 148 7.15 -39.35 21.88
CA HIS A 148 8.30 -40.17 22.22
C HIS A 148 7.90 -41.44 22.96
N LYS A 149 8.63 -42.52 22.69
CA LYS A 149 8.48 -43.81 23.33
C LYS A 149 9.85 -44.26 23.83
N MET A 150 10.01 -44.34 25.14
CA MET A 150 11.33 -44.59 25.75
C MET A 150 11.82 -46.03 25.61
N HIS A 151 10.91 -46.96 25.33
CA HIS A 151 11.22 -48.37 25.10
C HIS A 151 10.47 -48.85 23.86
N ASP A 152 11.13 -49.60 22.98
CA ASP A 152 10.56 -50.18 21.76
C ASP A 152 9.94 -49.13 20.82
N ALA A 153 10.63 -48.00 20.62
CA ALA A 153 10.28 -46.95 19.68
C ALA A 153 10.24 -47.46 18.22
N ALA A 154 9.37 -46.86 17.40
CA ALA A 154 9.28 -47.18 15.98
C ALA A 154 10.46 -46.58 15.19
N GLU A 155 10.95 -45.42 15.61
CA GLU A 155 12.16 -44.77 15.08
C GLU A 155 13.24 -44.75 16.13
N GLU A 156 14.24 -45.61 15.96
CA GLU A 156 15.31 -45.86 16.93
C GLU A 156 16.12 -44.60 17.24
N ARG A 157 16.48 -43.82 16.20
CA ARG A 157 17.40 -42.69 16.32
C ARG A 157 16.86 -41.54 17.19
N TYR A 158 15.54 -41.42 17.32
CA TYR A 158 14.89 -40.29 18.00
C TYR A 158 13.87 -40.73 19.06
N ALA A 159 13.80 -42.03 19.36
CA ALA A 159 12.83 -42.61 20.26
C ALA A 159 11.39 -42.15 19.95
N LEU A 160 11.00 -42.08 18.67
CA LEU A 160 9.65 -41.66 18.28
C LEU A 160 8.73 -42.87 18.17
N ALA A 161 7.48 -42.65 18.56
CA ALA A 161 6.39 -43.62 18.44
C ALA A 161 5.90 -43.79 16.98
N PHE A 162 6.28 -42.85 16.10
CA PHE A 162 5.84 -42.76 14.72
C PHE A 162 7.03 -42.60 13.77
N PRO A 163 6.97 -43.17 12.55
CA PRO A 163 8.01 -42.95 11.55
C PRO A 163 8.00 -41.51 11.04
N LEU A 164 9.19 -40.96 10.78
CA LEU A 164 9.31 -39.62 10.19
C LEU A 164 9.16 -39.65 8.67
N ARG A 165 9.48 -40.78 8.04
CA ARG A 165 9.43 -40.96 6.59
C ARG A 165 8.08 -40.52 6.00
N ASP A 166 8.14 -39.86 4.84
CA ASP A 166 6.97 -39.35 4.13
C ASP A 166 6.09 -38.38 4.97
N SER A 167 6.69 -37.73 5.96
CA SER A 167 5.99 -36.87 6.94
C SER A 167 4.91 -37.59 7.75
N ASP A 168 4.97 -38.92 7.90
CA ASP A 168 3.90 -39.71 8.53
C ASP A 168 3.61 -39.25 9.97
N ALA A 169 4.64 -39.08 10.80
CA ALA A 169 4.50 -38.54 12.16
C ALA A 169 3.76 -37.20 12.20
N CYS A 170 4.03 -36.31 11.25
CA CYS A 170 3.41 -34.99 11.19
C CYS A 170 1.93 -35.09 10.74
N LEU A 171 1.66 -35.86 9.68
CA LEU A 171 0.35 -35.93 9.04
C LEU A 171 -0.67 -36.76 9.80
N ARG A 172 -0.24 -37.61 10.74
CA ARG A 172 -1.12 -38.28 11.69
C ARG A 172 -1.89 -37.26 12.55
N CYS A 173 -1.24 -36.20 13.01
CA CYS A 173 -1.88 -35.14 13.80
C CYS A 173 -2.34 -33.94 12.94
N HIS A 174 -1.60 -33.61 11.89
CA HIS A 174 -1.83 -32.44 11.01
C HIS A 174 -2.35 -32.89 9.64
N SER A 175 -3.43 -33.68 9.65
CA SER A 175 -4.02 -34.24 8.42
C SER A 175 -4.48 -33.17 7.44
N ASP A 176 -4.86 -31.99 7.93
CA ASP A 176 -5.24 -30.80 7.16
C ASP A 176 -4.09 -30.21 6.35
N LYS A 177 -2.83 -30.49 6.72
CA LYS A 177 -1.63 -29.98 6.04
C LYS A 177 -1.16 -30.88 4.89
N ARG A 178 -1.88 -31.98 4.63
CA ARG A 178 -1.54 -32.96 3.59
C ARG A 178 -1.48 -32.36 2.18
N ALA A 179 -2.20 -31.27 1.93
CA ALA A 179 -2.19 -30.58 0.64
C ALA A 179 -0.78 -30.11 0.20
N LEU A 180 0.14 -29.90 1.15
CA LEU A 180 1.53 -29.55 0.86
C LEU A 180 2.26 -30.64 0.06
N LEU A 181 1.94 -31.92 0.25
CA LEU A 181 2.59 -33.07 -0.42
C LEU A 181 2.31 -33.19 -1.94
N ALA A 182 1.53 -32.27 -2.51
CA ALA A 182 1.29 -32.22 -3.95
C ALA A 182 1.62 -30.82 -4.51
N SER A 183 2.38 -30.04 -3.76
CA SER A 183 2.67 -28.65 -4.04
C SER A 183 4.12 -28.45 -4.46
N THR A 184 4.48 -27.26 -4.93
CA THR A 184 5.89 -26.91 -5.23
C THR A 184 6.82 -26.92 -4.00
N HIS A 185 6.26 -27.01 -2.79
CA HIS A 185 7.00 -27.17 -1.54
C HIS A 185 7.08 -28.65 -1.10
N ASP A 186 6.58 -29.59 -1.90
CA ASP A 186 6.97 -30.99 -1.77
C ASP A 186 8.35 -31.20 -2.38
N LEU A 187 9.37 -31.02 -1.54
CA LEU A 187 10.77 -31.11 -1.93
C LEU A 187 11.23 -32.53 -2.28
N ARG A 188 10.39 -33.57 -2.11
CA ARG A 188 10.78 -34.96 -2.40
C ARG A 188 11.13 -35.20 -3.86
N ALA A 189 10.52 -34.47 -4.78
CA ALA A 189 10.74 -34.68 -6.21
C ALA A 189 12.07 -34.09 -6.71
N GLU A 190 12.43 -32.89 -6.25
CA GLU A 190 13.55 -32.11 -6.80
C GLU A 190 14.74 -32.01 -5.83
N HIS A 191 14.52 -32.25 -4.53
CA HIS A 191 15.48 -32.02 -3.45
C HIS A 191 15.43 -33.10 -2.37
N ALA A 192 15.30 -34.38 -2.78
CA ALA A 192 15.20 -35.52 -1.86
C ALA A 192 16.39 -35.63 -0.89
N ASP A 193 17.60 -35.32 -1.36
CA ASP A 193 18.84 -35.42 -0.58
C ASP A 193 19.14 -34.19 0.28
N GLU A 194 18.28 -33.16 0.23
CA GLU A 194 18.48 -31.94 1.01
C GLU A 194 18.37 -32.24 2.50
N ALA A 195 19.47 -32.02 3.22
CA ALA A 195 19.56 -32.30 4.64
C ALA A 195 19.24 -31.07 5.50
N ASN A 196 18.50 -31.28 6.57
CA ASN A 196 18.31 -30.26 7.61
C ASN A 196 19.50 -30.23 8.60
N ILE A 197 19.46 -29.34 9.61
CA ILE A 197 20.55 -29.22 10.61
C ILE A 197 20.81 -30.48 11.45
N PHE A 198 19.91 -31.46 11.41
CA PHE A 198 20.07 -32.75 12.09
C PHE A 198 20.65 -33.83 11.18
N GLY A 199 20.97 -33.49 9.93
CA GLY A 199 21.43 -34.44 8.92
C GLY A 199 20.34 -35.38 8.41
N LEU A 200 19.06 -35.04 8.61
CA LEU A 200 17.94 -35.79 8.02
C LEU A 200 17.62 -35.20 6.66
N THR A 201 17.63 -36.06 5.64
CA THR A 201 17.24 -35.65 4.29
C THR A 201 15.72 -35.58 4.15
N VAL A 202 15.24 -34.91 3.10
CA VAL A 202 13.82 -34.91 2.73
C VAL A 202 13.31 -36.32 2.45
N ALA A 203 14.15 -37.21 1.90
CA ALA A 203 13.82 -38.61 1.70
C ALA A 203 13.61 -39.37 3.02
N ASP A 204 14.41 -39.07 4.05
CA ASP A 204 14.37 -39.75 5.35
C ASP A 204 13.16 -39.33 6.20
N ALA A 205 12.85 -38.03 6.22
CA ALA A 205 11.91 -37.45 7.18
C ALA A 205 10.74 -36.66 6.54
N GLY A 206 10.68 -36.63 5.21
CA GLY A 206 9.62 -35.96 4.45
C GLY A 206 9.84 -34.45 4.24
N PRO A 207 9.00 -33.80 3.43
CA PRO A 207 9.17 -32.38 3.08
C PRO A 207 8.96 -31.43 4.26
N CYS A 208 8.18 -31.82 5.28
CA CYS A 208 7.93 -30.97 6.44
C CYS A 208 9.22 -30.70 7.22
N SER A 209 10.08 -31.71 7.36
CA SER A 209 11.36 -31.63 8.08
C SER A 209 12.43 -30.82 7.34
N ALA A 210 12.16 -30.35 6.13
CA ALA A 210 13.05 -29.43 5.42
C ALA A 210 12.94 -27.99 5.94
N CYS A 211 11.78 -27.63 6.50
CA CYS A 211 11.49 -26.29 7.00
C CYS A 211 11.57 -26.26 8.52
N HIS A 212 10.71 -27.02 9.19
CA HIS A 212 10.63 -27.03 10.65
C HIS A 212 10.44 -28.44 11.20
N MET A 213 10.85 -28.63 12.46
CA MET A 213 10.49 -29.78 13.27
C MET A 213 9.77 -29.31 14.53
N PHE A 214 9.23 -30.26 15.30
CA PHE A 214 8.40 -29.98 16.47
C PHE A 214 9.05 -29.05 17.50
N HIS A 215 10.35 -29.20 17.74
CA HIS A 215 11.04 -28.42 18.78
C HIS A 215 11.62 -27.09 18.26
N ARG A 216 11.92 -27.00 16.96
CA ARG A 216 12.58 -25.83 16.36
C ARG A 216 12.54 -25.83 14.84
N TYR A 217 12.82 -24.66 14.29
CA TYR A 217 13.22 -24.52 12.89
C TYR A 217 14.51 -25.29 12.62
N VAL A 218 14.61 -25.89 11.43
CA VAL A 218 15.68 -26.84 11.12
C VAL A 218 16.53 -26.44 9.93
N ARG A 219 16.43 -25.17 9.52
CA ARG A 219 17.46 -24.48 8.77
C ARG A 219 18.06 -23.40 9.66
N LEU A 220 19.37 -23.16 9.53
CA LEU A 220 19.99 -22.05 10.24
C LEU A 220 19.42 -20.74 9.66
N PRO A 221 18.75 -19.90 10.48
CA PRO A 221 18.24 -18.62 10.00
C PRO A 221 19.39 -17.79 9.46
N THR A 222 19.21 -17.18 8.30
CA THR A 222 20.08 -16.10 7.84
C THR A 222 19.72 -14.81 8.58
N ASP A 223 20.45 -13.73 8.34
CA ASP A 223 19.94 -12.40 8.67
C ASP A 223 18.54 -12.24 8.03
N GLY A 224 17.55 -11.89 8.85
CA GLY A 224 16.17 -11.73 8.41
C GLY A 224 16.03 -10.56 7.43
N THR A 225 14.92 -10.52 6.69
CA THR A 225 14.57 -9.41 5.80
C THR A 225 13.33 -8.66 6.31
N PRO A 226 13.01 -7.46 5.81
CA PRO A 226 11.75 -6.80 6.19
C PRO A 226 10.49 -7.63 5.92
N LEU A 227 10.48 -8.44 4.85
CA LEU A 227 9.37 -9.32 4.46
C LEU A 227 9.39 -10.65 5.21
N ASP A 228 10.56 -11.08 5.65
CA ASP A 228 10.80 -12.31 6.40
C ASP A 228 11.71 -12.02 7.60
N PRO A 229 11.22 -11.36 8.66
CA PRO A 229 12.06 -10.96 9.78
C PRO A 229 12.68 -12.13 10.54
N SER A 230 12.06 -13.31 10.47
CA SER A 230 12.62 -14.52 11.07
C SER A 230 13.63 -15.25 10.19
N GLY A 231 13.78 -14.82 8.92
CA GLY A 231 14.77 -15.36 7.99
C GLY A 231 14.46 -16.78 7.51
N GLU A 232 13.25 -17.28 7.74
CA GLU A 232 12.87 -18.67 7.50
C GLU A 232 12.69 -18.95 6.01
N CYS A 233 11.86 -18.16 5.35
CA CYS A 233 11.55 -18.28 3.92
C CYS A 233 12.80 -18.03 3.07
N VAL A 234 13.59 -17.02 3.44
CA VAL A 234 14.79 -16.60 2.68
C VAL A 234 15.96 -17.58 2.83
N THR A 235 15.89 -18.58 3.71
CA THR A 235 16.90 -19.66 3.70
C THR A 235 16.92 -20.41 2.36
N CYS A 236 15.75 -20.52 1.70
CA CYS A 236 15.58 -21.13 0.38
C CYS A 236 15.37 -20.09 -0.73
N HIS A 237 14.55 -19.07 -0.50
CA HIS A 237 14.21 -18.02 -1.48
C HIS A 237 15.25 -16.90 -1.53
N ARG A 238 16.50 -17.28 -1.78
CA ARG A 238 17.64 -16.37 -1.90
C ARG A 238 18.56 -16.78 -3.04
N ASP A 239 19.48 -15.89 -3.38
CA ASP A 239 20.48 -16.17 -4.41
C ASP A 239 21.35 -17.36 -3.99
N GLY A 240 21.56 -18.30 -4.91
CA GLY A 240 22.21 -19.59 -4.63
C GLY A 240 21.44 -20.54 -3.70
N GLY A 241 20.23 -20.19 -3.25
CA GLY A 241 19.36 -21.08 -2.47
C GLY A 241 18.57 -22.06 -3.34
N LEU A 242 17.92 -23.04 -2.70
CA LEU A 242 17.12 -24.07 -3.38
C LEU A 242 16.02 -23.47 -4.27
N ALA A 243 15.42 -22.37 -3.84
CA ALA A 243 14.33 -21.69 -4.54
C ALA A 243 14.81 -20.39 -5.24
N SER A 244 16.08 -20.32 -5.65
CA SER A 244 16.68 -19.16 -6.32
C SER A 244 15.94 -18.76 -7.61
N SER A 245 15.35 -19.71 -8.33
CA SER A 245 14.52 -19.44 -9.51
C SER A 245 13.17 -18.76 -9.20
N ARG A 246 12.78 -18.71 -7.93
CA ARG A 246 11.51 -18.17 -7.42
C ARG A 246 11.73 -17.09 -6.37
N MET A 247 12.81 -16.31 -6.51
CA MET A 247 13.08 -15.15 -5.68
C MET A 247 12.14 -13.98 -5.99
N LEU A 248 11.95 -13.13 -4.99
CA LEU A 248 11.23 -11.87 -5.15
C LEU A 248 12.10 -10.85 -5.90
N GLY A 249 11.46 -9.91 -6.60
CA GLY A 249 12.15 -8.75 -7.16
C GLY A 249 12.61 -7.77 -6.07
N ASP A 250 13.30 -6.71 -6.49
CA ASP A 250 13.87 -5.67 -5.60
C ASP A 250 12.83 -4.68 -5.06
N VAL A 251 11.58 -4.73 -5.53
CA VAL A 251 10.47 -3.92 -5.02
C VAL A 251 9.38 -4.84 -4.51
N ASN A 252 9.02 -4.70 -3.23
CA ASN A 252 7.97 -5.50 -2.61
C ASN A 252 7.07 -4.61 -1.75
N HIS A 253 5.94 -5.17 -1.33
CA HIS A 253 5.03 -4.47 -0.42
C HIS A 253 5.74 -4.13 0.91
N PRO A 254 5.92 -2.84 1.26
CA PRO A 254 6.91 -2.39 2.25
C PRO A 254 6.60 -2.77 3.71
N GLN A 255 5.37 -3.21 3.99
CA GLN A 255 4.90 -3.54 5.34
C GLN A 255 4.28 -4.94 5.42
N ALA A 256 4.37 -5.73 4.34
CA ALA A 256 3.80 -7.07 4.32
C ALA A 256 4.86 -8.12 4.65
N ARG A 257 4.57 -9.02 5.58
CA ARG A 257 5.34 -10.26 5.75
C ARG A 257 4.85 -11.32 4.78
N CYS A 258 5.72 -12.24 4.36
CA CYS A 258 5.37 -13.32 3.42
C CYS A 258 4.06 -14.02 3.84
N VAL A 259 3.96 -14.41 5.11
CA VAL A 259 2.80 -15.16 5.63
C VAL A 259 1.54 -14.34 5.84
N GLN A 260 1.54 -13.02 5.63
CA GLN A 260 0.30 -12.24 5.68
C GLN A 260 -0.56 -12.49 4.43
N CYS A 261 0.09 -12.72 3.29
CA CYS A 261 -0.58 -13.02 2.02
C CYS A 261 -0.48 -14.51 1.67
N HIS A 262 0.62 -15.17 2.05
CA HIS A 262 0.85 -16.56 1.72
C HIS A 262 0.60 -17.51 2.91
N ASP A 263 0.06 -18.69 2.64
CA ASP A 263 0.05 -19.83 3.55
C ASP A 263 0.92 -20.96 2.97
N PRO A 264 2.16 -21.14 3.46
CA PRO A 264 3.05 -22.16 2.91
C PRO A 264 2.51 -23.59 3.08
N HIS A 265 1.49 -23.80 3.93
CA HIS A 265 0.88 -25.11 4.11
C HIS A 265 -0.34 -25.37 3.21
N ASP A 266 -0.89 -24.34 2.58
CA ASP A 266 -2.11 -24.45 1.78
C ASP A 266 -1.90 -23.90 0.37
N PRO A 267 -1.68 -24.77 -0.63
CA PRO A 267 -1.54 -24.38 -2.02
C PRO A 267 -2.87 -24.14 -2.75
N SER A 268 -4.04 -24.35 -2.10
CA SER A 268 -5.34 -24.47 -2.77
C SER A 268 -5.76 -23.24 -3.58
N THR A 269 -5.36 -22.05 -3.16
CA THR A 269 -5.67 -20.78 -3.86
C THR A 269 -4.65 -20.41 -4.95
N GLY A 270 -3.67 -21.28 -5.22
CA GLY A 270 -2.58 -21.00 -6.16
C GLY A 270 -1.55 -20.04 -5.59
N ALA A 271 -0.26 -20.28 -5.92
CA ALA A 271 0.87 -19.53 -5.36
C ALA A 271 0.84 -19.38 -3.82
N TYR A 272 0.19 -20.32 -3.13
CA TYR A 272 0.01 -20.33 -1.68
C TYR A 272 -0.74 -19.13 -1.13
N LEU A 273 -1.62 -18.47 -1.88
CA LEU A 273 -2.36 -17.34 -1.35
C LEU A 273 -3.37 -17.77 -0.28
N ARG A 274 -3.50 -16.98 0.79
CA ARG A 274 -4.46 -17.20 1.88
C ARG A 274 -5.92 -17.01 1.46
N ASP A 275 -6.13 -16.22 0.43
CA ASP A 275 -7.43 -15.90 -0.15
C ASP A 275 -7.23 -15.45 -1.59
N GLN A 276 -8.31 -15.27 -2.35
CA GLN A 276 -8.25 -14.66 -3.67
C GLN A 276 -7.60 -13.27 -3.58
N PRO A 277 -6.83 -12.83 -4.60
CA PRO A 277 -6.02 -11.62 -4.50
C PRO A 277 -6.81 -10.37 -4.10
N GLN A 278 -7.98 -10.12 -4.71
CA GLN A 278 -8.88 -9.03 -4.30
C GLN A 278 -9.20 -9.07 -2.80
N GLY A 279 -9.56 -10.23 -2.25
CA GLY A 279 -9.86 -10.44 -0.83
C GLY A 279 -8.67 -10.11 0.08
N LEU A 280 -7.47 -10.54 -0.32
CA LEU A 280 -6.23 -10.20 0.40
C LEU A 280 -5.96 -8.69 0.38
N CYS A 281 -6.08 -8.05 -0.78
CA CYS A 281 -5.81 -6.63 -0.92
C CYS A 281 -6.77 -5.80 -0.04
N VAL A 282 -8.08 -6.07 -0.08
CA VAL A 282 -9.08 -5.29 0.66
C VAL A 282 -9.06 -5.54 2.17
N SER A 283 -8.42 -6.61 2.65
CA SER A 283 -8.20 -6.81 4.09
C SER A 283 -7.42 -5.65 4.73
N CYS A 284 -6.60 -4.94 3.94
CA CYS A 284 -5.83 -3.76 4.34
C CYS A 284 -6.27 -2.50 3.57
N HIS A 285 -6.54 -2.61 2.27
CA HIS A 285 -6.94 -1.52 1.36
C HIS A 285 -8.47 -1.43 1.22
N THR A 286 -9.16 -1.28 2.36
CA THR A 286 -10.64 -1.34 2.41
C THR A 286 -11.32 -0.22 1.63
N GLN A 287 -10.68 0.93 1.46
CA GLN A 287 -11.27 2.08 0.75
C GLN A 287 -11.19 1.94 -0.76
N GLN A 288 -10.25 1.15 -1.28
CA GLN A 288 -9.98 1.03 -2.71
C GLN A 288 -10.98 0.12 -3.43
N ILE A 289 -11.74 -0.71 -2.70
CA ILE A 289 -12.74 -1.62 -3.28
C ILE A 289 -13.86 -0.90 -4.03
N VAL A 290 -14.08 0.39 -3.74
CA VAL A 290 -15.13 1.19 -4.40
C VAL A 290 -14.92 1.35 -5.90
N MET A 291 -13.72 1.06 -6.42
CA MET A 291 -13.44 1.04 -7.86
C MET A 291 -14.12 -0.13 -8.60
N GLU A 292 -14.57 -1.16 -7.89
CA GLU A 292 -15.18 -2.36 -8.46
C GLU A 292 -16.45 -2.02 -9.27
N GLY A 293 -16.58 -2.66 -10.43
CA GLY A 293 -17.59 -2.38 -11.44
C GLY A 293 -17.37 -1.07 -12.22
N GLY A 294 -16.34 -0.29 -11.88
CA GLY A 294 -16.03 0.99 -12.50
C GLY A 294 -15.18 0.88 -13.77
N PRO A 295 -14.79 2.01 -14.38
CA PRO A 295 -14.06 2.03 -15.66
C PRO A 295 -12.68 1.35 -15.63
N HIS A 296 -12.04 1.27 -14.46
CA HIS A 296 -10.73 0.64 -14.26
C HIS A 296 -10.82 -0.76 -13.62
N ASP A 297 -12.00 -1.36 -13.62
CA ASP A 297 -12.19 -2.75 -13.25
C ASP A 297 -12.05 -3.65 -14.50
N SER A 298 -10.89 -4.29 -14.65
CA SER A 298 -10.61 -5.15 -15.81
C SER A 298 -11.49 -6.41 -15.91
N VAL A 299 -12.18 -6.79 -14.83
CA VAL A 299 -13.04 -7.98 -14.79
C VAL A 299 -14.53 -7.65 -14.85
N ALA A 300 -14.90 -6.38 -14.78
CA ALA A 300 -16.28 -5.96 -14.92
C ALA A 300 -16.82 -6.25 -16.33
N ALA A 301 -17.96 -6.95 -16.39
CA ALA A 301 -18.60 -7.33 -17.66
C ALA A 301 -18.98 -6.13 -18.56
N ALA A 302 -19.15 -4.94 -17.96
CA ALA A 302 -19.44 -3.71 -18.69
C ALA A 302 -18.22 -3.14 -19.44
N ASN A 303 -17.00 -3.59 -19.11
CA ASN A 303 -15.76 -3.07 -19.68
C ASN A 303 -15.28 -3.95 -20.83
N ASN A 304 -14.68 -3.32 -21.85
CA ASN A 304 -14.04 -4.05 -22.93
C ASN A 304 -12.71 -4.65 -22.45
N ALA A 305 -12.72 -5.94 -22.09
CA ALA A 305 -11.53 -6.66 -21.69
C ALA A 305 -10.40 -6.60 -22.75
N GLU A 306 -10.73 -6.51 -24.04
CA GLU A 306 -9.73 -6.41 -25.11
C GLU A 306 -9.01 -5.06 -25.18
N ALA A 307 -9.57 -4.02 -24.56
CA ALA A 307 -8.90 -2.73 -24.43
C ALA A 307 -7.75 -2.76 -23.40
N TRP A 308 -7.71 -3.78 -22.54
CA TRP A 308 -6.64 -3.96 -21.56
C TRP A 308 -5.45 -4.70 -22.18
N PRO A 309 -4.20 -4.28 -21.89
CA PRO A 309 -3.02 -5.01 -22.31
C PRO A 309 -3.04 -6.45 -21.82
N ALA A 310 -2.53 -7.38 -22.64
CA ALA A 310 -2.54 -8.81 -22.33
C ALA A 310 -1.99 -9.15 -20.92
N PRO A 311 -0.87 -8.57 -20.44
CA PRO A 311 -0.37 -8.86 -19.09
C PRO A 311 -1.35 -8.52 -17.96
N SER A 312 -2.19 -7.49 -18.15
CA SER A 312 -3.21 -7.07 -17.18
C SER A 312 -4.44 -7.96 -17.25
N ARG A 313 -4.93 -8.23 -18.47
CA ARG A 313 -6.11 -9.06 -18.71
C ARG A 313 -5.92 -10.51 -18.22
N GLU A 314 -4.74 -11.08 -18.36
CA GLU A 314 -4.41 -12.45 -17.93
C GLU A 314 -4.52 -12.68 -16.41
N LYS A 315 -4.65 -11.61 -15.60
CA LYS A 315 -4.77 -11.76 -14.14
C LYS A 315 -6.18 -12.02 -13.65
N HIS A 316 -7.19 -11.69 -14.45
CA HIS A 316 -8.59 -11.89 -14.08
C HIS A 316 -8.90 -11.38 -12.66
N ASP A 317 -8.33 -10.23 -12.28
CA ASP A 317 -8.48 -9.62 -10.96
C ASP A 317 -8.36 -8.10 -11.08
N ALA A 318 -9.24 -7.36 -10.40
CA ALA A 318 -9.33 -5.90 -10.49
C ALA A 318 -8.07 -5.18 -10.00
N CYS A 319 -7.43 -5.69 -8.95
CA CYS A 319 -6.24 -5.09 -8.36
C CYS A 319 -4.98 -5.51 -9.12
N LEU A 320 -4.83 -6.81 -9.37
CA LEU A 320 -3.64 -7.37 -10.01
C LEU A 320 -3.54 -7.00 -11.49
N ALA A 321 -4.61 -6.58 -12.17
CA ALA A 321 -4.49 -6.06 -13.53
C ALA A 321 -3.54 -4.85 -13.61
N CYS A 322 -3.56 -3.99 -12.60
CA CYS A 322 -2.69 -2.81 -12.50
C CYS A 322 -1.48 -3.06 -11.61
N HIS A 323 -1.65 -3.79 -10.50
CA HIS A 323 -0.65 -3.95 -9.47
C HIS A 323 0.04 -5.33 -9.49
N ARG A 324 1.29 -5.35 -9.03
CA ARG A 324 2.03 -6.57 -8.70
C ARG A 324 2.69 -6.40 -7.33
N PRO A 325 2.35 -7.23 -6.32
CA PRO A 325 2.94 -7.13 -4.97
C PRO A 325 4.45 -7.41 -4.93
N HIS A 326 4.95 -8.15 -5.92
CA HIS A 326 6.37 -8.44 -6.14
C HIS A 326 6.82 -7.76 -7.44
N GLY A 327 7.22 -6.51 -7.27
CA GLY A 327 7.63 -5.58 -8.30
C GLY A 327 9.11 -5.68 -8.68
N THR A 328 9.55 -4.71 -9.49
CA THR A 328 10.98 -4.47 -9.77
C THR A 328 11.26 -2.98 -9.76
N SER A 329 12.52 -2.56 -9.65
CA SER A 329 12.92 -1.14 -9.76
C SER A 329 12.39 -0.45 -11.02
N ALA A 330 12.31 -1.19 -12.14
CA ALA A 330 11.84 -0.70 -13.43
C ALA A 330 10.35 -0.32 -13.44
N THR A 331 9.46 -1.12 -12.84
CA THR A 331 8.01 -0.86 -12.89
C THR A 331 7.39 -0.55 -11.53
N GLY A 332 8.19 -0.57 -10.46
CA GLY A 332 7.69 -0.55 -9.09
C GLY A 332 6.67 -1.67 -8.88
N LEU A 333 5.56 -1.32 -8.21
CA LEU A 333 4.41 -2.21 -8.01
C LEU A 333 3.42 -2.18 -9.19
N MET A 334 3.73 -1.50 -10.31
CA MET A 334 2.89 -1.53 -11.49
C MET A 334 3.18 -2.78 -12.32
N ARG A 335 2.14 -3.39 -12.87
CA ARG A 335 2.25 -4.56 -13.75
C ARG A 335 2.75 -4.18 -15.13
N ILE A 336 2.28 -3.06 -15.65
CA ILE A 336 2.64 -2.57 -16.97
C ILE A 336 3.90 -1.71 -16.82
N PRO A 337 4.94 -1.93 -17.67
CA PRO A 337 6.13 -1.11 -17.63
C PRO A 337 5.79 0.35 -17.99
N PRO A 338 6.49 1.32 -17.38
CA PRO A 338 6.35 2.72 -17.75
C PRO A 338 6.76 2.93 -19.21
N VAL A 339 5.99 3.74 -19.95
CA VAL A 339 6.36 4.18 -21.31
C VAL A 339 7.68 4.95 -21.25
N GLU A 340 8.62 4.59 -22.13
CA GLU A 340 9.94 5.23 -22.19
C GLU A 340 9.83 6.71 -22.55
N GLY A 341 10.59 7.55 -21.84
CA GLY A 341 10.57 9.02 -22.03
C GLY A 341 9.40 9.75 -21.35
N ALA A 342 8.41 9.03 -20.80
CA ALA A 342 7.35 9.64 -19.99
C ALA A 342 7.82 9.89 -18.55
N ALA A 343 7.22 10.88 -17.88
CA ALA A 343 7.44 11.12 -16.46
C ALA A 343 6.99 9.89 -15.64
N ARG A 344 7.82 9.43 -14.71
CA ARG A 344 7.65 8.16 -13.96
C ARG A 344 6.27 8.03 -13.33
N GLU A 345 5.66 9.15 -12.93
CA GLU A 345 4.38 9.23 -12.24
C GLU A 345 3.17 8.90 -13.14
N GLU A 346 3.29 9.15 -14.45
CA GLU A 346 2.22 8.92 -15.42
C GLU A 346 2.55 7.81 -16.41
N ALA A 347 3.82 7.42 -16.49
CA ALA A 347 4.31 6.53 -17.53
C ALA A 347 3.57 5.18 -17.55
N ALA A 348 3.08 4.71 -16.39
CA ALA A 348 2.22 3.53 -16.34
C ALA A 348 0.81 3.78 -16.88
N CYS A 349 0.23 4.97 -16.63
CA CYS A 349 -1.09 5.36 -17.16
C CYS A 349 -1.04 5.48 -18.68
N LEU A 350 0.03 6.06 -19.22
CA LEU A 350 0.23 6.28 -20.66
C LEU A 350 0.45 4.99 -21.45
N ALA A 351 0.70 3.87 -20.77
CA ALA A 351 0.75 2.57 -21.43
C ALA A 351 -0.61 2.12 -21.98
N CYS A 352 -1.71 2.63 -21.40
CA CYS A 352 -3.07 2.44 -21.89
C CYS A 352 -3.67 3.73 -22.47
N HIS A 353 -3.33 4.88 -21.89
CA HIS A 353 -3.89 6.20 -22.24
C HIS A 353 -2.90 7.06 -23.04
N ALA A 354 -2.26 6.49 -24.06
CA ALA A 354 -1.26 7.19 -24.88
C ALA A 354 -1.83 8.49 -25.51
N ASP A 355 -3.08 8.46 -25.96
CA ASP A 355 -3.77 9.61 -26.56
C ASP A 355 -4.12 10.72 -25.55
N ALA A 356 -3.95 10.46 -24.24
CA ALA A 356 -4.11 11.46 -23.19
C ALA A 356 -2.77 12.10 -22.77
N ALA A 357 -1.66 11.64 -23.35
CA ALA A 357 -0.34 12.22 -23.08
C ALA A 357 -0.34 13.73 -23.32
N HIS A 358 0.43 14.45 -22.52
CA HIS A 358 0.50 15.90 -22.64
C HIS A 358 0.95 16.34 -24.02
N GLN A 359 0.20 17.28 -24.59
CA GLN A 359 0.42 17.78 -25.94
C GLN A 359 0.40 16.72 -27.06
N ALA A 360 -0.16 15.52 -26.82
CA ALA A 360 -0.46 14.58 -27.89
C ALA A 360 -1.49 15.17 -28.86
N ASP A 361 -1.43 14.78 -30.14
CA ASP A 361 -2.40 15.24 -31.15
C ASP A 361 -3.73 14.48 -31.01
N SER A 362 -4.45 14.77 -29.93
CA SER A 362 -5.67 14.06 -29.54
C SER A 362 -6.58 14.98 -28.71
N PRO A 363 -7.92 14.87 -28.86
CA PRO A 363 -8.86 15.63 -28.04
C PRO A 363 -8.79 15.29 -26.54
N LEU A 364 -8.15 14.17 -26.16
CA LEU A 364 -7.96 13.75 -24.78
C LEU A 364 -6.64 14.22 -24.17
N ALA A 365 -5.74 14.79 -24.97
CA ALA A 365 -4.41 15.18 -24.52
C ALA A 365 -4.48 16.24 -23.42
N LEU A 366 -3.68 16.06 -22.36
CA LEU A 366 -3.53 17.06 -21.30
C LEU A 366 -2.81 18.30 -21.84
N GLN A 367 -3.43 19.47 -21.72
CA GLN A 367 -2.86 20.74 -22.20
C GLN A 367 -2.40 21.66 -21.07
N HIS A 368 -2.73 21.33 -19.82
CA HIS A 368 -2.30 22.11 -18.66
C HIS A 368 -0.77 22.14 -18.56
N PRO A 369 -0.13 23.30 -18.28
CA PRO A 369 1.30 23.38 -18.01
C PRO A 369 1.73 22.39 -16.93
N ARG A 370 2.72 21.54 -17.24
CA ARG A 370 3.14 20.47 -16.32
C ARG A 370 3.99 20.96 -15.16
N VAL A 371 4.86 21.92 -15.38
CA VAL A 371 5.80 22.42 -14.37
C VAL A 371 5.25 23.73 -13.81
N VAL A 372 5.04 23.77 -12.50
CA VAL A 372 4.59 24.96 -11.80
C VAL A 372 5.57 25.31 -10.69
N ASP A 373 5.81 26.61 -10.54
CA ASP A 373 6.52 27.14 -9.38
C ASP A 373 5.59 27.08 -8.16
N ARG A 374 6.15 26.65 -7.01
CA ARG A 374 5.51 26.36 -5.71
C ARG A 374 3.99 26.65 -5.65
N PRO A 375 3.11 25.63 -5.52
CA PRO A 375 1.67 25.86 -5.46
C PRO A 375 1.32 26.79 -4.29
N ALA A 376 0.36 27.68 -4.51
CA ALA A 376 -0.08 28.68 -3.53
C ALA A 376 -0.67 28.06 -2.25
N VAL A 377 -0.96 26.76 -2.28
CA VAL A 377 -1.55 26.01 -1.16
C VAL A 377 -0.77 24.71 -0.99
N ALA A 378 -0.51 24.32 0.26
CA ALA A 378 -0.09 22.97 0.61
C ALA A 378 -1.26 22.01 0.40
N LEU A 379 -1.54 21.69 -0.86
CA LEU A 379 -2.35 20.53 -1.20
C LEU A 379 -1.59 19.29 -0.74
N GLY A 380 -2.30 18.24 -0.33
CA GLY A 380 -1.68 17.01 0.16
C GLY A 380 -0.85 16.27 -0.91
N GLU A 381 -0.98 14.95 -0.96
CA GLU A 381 -0.22 14.07 -1.86
C GLU A 381 -0.39 14.25 -3.41
N PRO A 382 -1.38 14.96 -4.01
CA PRO A 382 -1.59 14.86 -5.47
C PRO A 382 -0.61 15.69 -6.32
N LEU A 383 0.15 16.62 -5.73
CA LEU A 383 1.24 17.33 -6.39
C LEU A 383 2.57 16.78 -5.85
N ARG A 384 3.52 16.50 -6.74
CA ARG A 384 4.84 15.99 -6.33
C ARG A 384 5.94 16.98 -6.68
N ALA A 385 6.82 17.20 -5.71
CA ALA A 385 8.04 17.95 -5.91
C ALA A 385 8.99 17.14 -6.80
N THR A 386 9.61 17.83 -7.74
CA THR A 386 10.72 17.33 -8.56
C THR A 386 12.04 17.53 -7.82
N GLU A 387 13.08 16.78 -8.23
CA GLU A 387 14.44 16.92 -7.68
C GLU A 387 14.98 18.36 -7.81
N ASP A 388 14.53 19.09 -8.84
CA ASP A 388 14.90 20.47 -9.14
C ASP A 388 14.10 21.52 -8.32
N GLY A 389 13.23 21.10 -7.40
CA GLY A 389 12.46 22.00 -6.53
C GLY A 389 11.18 22.59 -7.13
N HIS A 390 10.83 22.24 -8.38
CA HIS A 390 9.54 22.58 -9.00
C HIS A 390 8.48 21.51 -8.71
N TRP A 391 7.21 21.80 -9.01
CA TRP A 391 6.11 20.84 -8.84
C TRP A 391 5.57 20.39 -10.19
N ARG A 392 5.18 19.12 -10.29
CA ARG A 392 4.58 18.55 -11.50
C ARG A 392 3.09 18.28 -11.33
N ILE A 393 2.32 18.76 -12.30
CA ILE A 393 0.91 18.41 -12.50
C ILE A 393 0.84 17.26 -13.49
N GLY A 394 0.08 16.24 -13.11
CA GLY A 394 -0.13 15.09 -13.96
C GLY A 394 -1.50 14.43 -13.84
N CYS A 395 -1.68 13.28 -14.49
CA CYS A 395 -2.96 12.55 -14.51
C CYS A 395 -3.53 12.37 -13.10
N THR A 396 -2.71 11.91 -12.15
CA THR A 396 -3.13 11.65 -10.77
C THR A 396 -3.33 12.92 -9.94
N SER A 397 -2.98 14.09 -10.45
CA SER A 397 -3.26 15.37 -9.79
C SER A 397 -4.74 15.73 -9.91
N CYS A 398 -5.41 15.31 -10.99
CA CYS A 398 -6.83 15.55 -11.21
C CYS A 398 -7.67 14.28 -11.15
N HIS A 399 -7.12 13.11 -11.48
CA HIS A 399 -7.83 11.83 -11.47
C HIS A 399 -7.40 10.92 -10.33
N ASP A 400 -8.31 10.08 -9.86
CA ASP A 400 -8.05 9.02 -8.90
C ASP A 400 -8.72 7.71 -9.36
N PRO A 401 -7.96 6.73 -9.88
CA PRO A 401 -8.53 5.49 -10.40
C PRO A 401 -9.19 4.62 -9.31
N HIS A 402 -8.93 4.91 -8.02
CA HIS A 402 -9.53 4.19 -6.90
C HIS A 402 -10.83 4.83 -6.39
N ARG A 403 -11.28 5.91 -7.02
CA ARG A 403 -12.47 6.64 -6.59
C ARG A 403 -13.76 5.87 -6.89
N ASP A 404 -14.80 6.10 -6.08
CA ASP A 404 -16.15 5.67 -6.40
C ASP A 404 -16.65 6.34 -7.69
N TRP A 405 -16.71 5.53 -8.74
CA TRP A 405 -17.13 5.93 -10.08
C TRP A 405 -18.62 6.32 -10.14
N ARG A 406 -19.41 5.92 -9.15
CA ARG A 406 -20.83 6.30 -9.03
C ARG A 406 -20.98 7.78 -8.68
N GLU A 407 -19.98 8.37 -8.02
CA GLU A 407 -19.95 9.81 -7.71
C GLU A 407 -19.30 10.64 -8.82
N SER A 408 -18.35 10.05 -9.57
CA SER A 408 -17.60 10.73 -10.63
C SER A 408 -17.27 9.74 -11.74
N GLN A 409 -18.05 9.76 -12.83
CA GLN A 409 -17.86 8.84 -13.96
C GLN A 409 -16.48 8.97 -14.63
N PHE A 410 -15.86 10.16 -14.55
CA PHE A 410 -14.52 10.44 -15.08
C PHE A 410 -13.41 10.33 -14.02
N LEU A 411 -13.74 9.85 -12.81
CA LEU A 411 -12.79 9.60 -11.73
C LEU A 411 -11.99 10.84 -11.31
N VAL A 412 -12.56 12.04 -11.50
CA VAL A 412 -11.95 13.31 -11.12
C VAL A 412 -11.95 13.44 -9.59
N ARG A 413 -10.86 13.95 -8.99
CA ARG A 413 -10.69 14.30 -7.56
C ARG A 413 -11.62 15.49 -7.16
N GLY A 414 -11.96 15.65 -5.87
CA GLY A 414 -12.88 16.71 -5.37
C GLY A 414 -14.34 16.25 -5.16
N VAL A 415 -15.18 16.94 -4.37
CA VAL A 415 -16.38 16.33 -3.74
C VAL A 415 -17.61 16.27 -4.66
N GLY A 416 -18.14 15.06 -4.92
CA GLY A 416 -19.50 14.80 -5.45
C GLY A 416 -19.85 15.35 -6.84
N MET A 417 -20.99 14.89 -7.37
CA MET A 417 -21.50 15.26 -8.72
C MET A 417 -21.81 16.76 -8.92
N THR A 418 -21.72 17.60 -7.87
CA THR A 418 -22.33 18.93 -7.91
C THR A 418 -21.43 20.03 -8.49
N GLU A 419 -20.10 19.99 -8.29
CA GLU A 419 -19.22 21.09 -8.74
C GLU A 419 -17.84 20.61 -9.21
N SER A 420 -17.75 20.19 -10.47
CA SER A 420 -16.51 19.77 -11.16
C SER A 420 -15.41 20.84 -11.22
N GLU A 421 -15.68 22.10 -10.84
CA GLU A 421 -14.65 23.16 -10.73
C GLU A 421 -13.85 23.11 -9.42
N GLN A 422 -14.32 22.38 -8.41
CA GLN A 422 -13.65 22.36 -7.11
C GLN A 422 -12.20 21.88 -7.23
N ILE A 423 -11.93 20.93 -8.13
CA ILE A 423 -10.57 20.45 -8.40
C ILE A 423 -9.63 21.56 -8.89
N CYS A 424 -10.15 22.52 -9.68
CA CYS A 424 -9.37 23.67 -10.13
C CYS A 424 -9.14 24.64 -8.97
N LEU A 425 -10.17 24.85 -8.13
CA LEU A 425 -10.13 25.79 -7.01
C LEU A 425 -9.26 25.31 -5.84
N GLU A 426 -8.97 24.01 -5.74
CA GLU A 426 -7.95 23.48 -4.82
C GLU A 426 -6.58 24.14 -5.09
N CYS A 427 -6.19 24.28 -6.35
CA CYS A 427 -4.95 24.94 -6.76
C CYS A 427 -5.11 26.46 -6.99
N HIS A 428 -6.28 26.90 -7.45
CA HIS A 428 -6.57 28.26 -7.87
C HIS A 428 -7.70 28.92 -7.06
N PRO A 429 -7.59 29.01 -5.71
CA PRO A 429 -8.67 29.50 -4.86
C PRO A 429 -9.07 30.96 -5.16
N GLN A 430 -8.16 31.75 -5.73
CA GLN A 430 -8.42 33.13 -6.14
C GLN A 430 -9.46 33.26 -7.27
N LEU A 431 -9.77 32.18 -7.99
CA LEU A 431 -10.68 32.20 -9.13
C LEU A 431 -12.16 31.99 -8.72
N VAL A 432 -12.43 31.67 -7.45
CA VAL A 432 -13.79 31.40 -6.93
C VAL A 432 -14.76 32.56 -7.15
N SER A 433 -14.26 33.79 -7.29
CA SER A 433 -15.08 34.97 -7.54
C SER A 433 -15.76 34.99 -8.92
N ILE A 434 -15.46 34.04 -9.80
CA ILE A 434 -16.09 33.92 -11.12
C ILE A 434 -17.62 33.80 -11.02
N HIS A 435 -18.13 33.16 -9.96
CA HIS A 435 -19.56 33.02 -9.69
C HIS A 435 -20.28 34.35 -9.44
N SER A 436 -19.52 35.40 -9.10
CA SER A 436 -20.06 36.72 -8.74
C SER A 436 -20.05 37.73 -9.88
N ILE A 437 -19.68 37.32 -11.10
CA ILE A 437 -19.52 38.23 -12.25
C ILE A 437 -20.44 37.87 -13.43
N GLY A 438 -20.46 38.74 -14.44
CA GLY A 438 -21.36 38.63 -15.60
C GLY A 438 -21.31 37.30 -16.36
N PRO A 439 -20.11 36.74 -16.65
CA PRO A 439 -19.98 35.45 -17.31
C PRO A 439 -19.97 34.26 -16.33
N ALA A 440 -20.72 34.31 -15.23
CA ALA A 440 -20.92 33.14 -14.37
C ALA A 440 -21.59 31.99 -15.15
N LYS A 441 -21.39 30.76 -14.68
CA LYS A 441 -21.89 29.51 -15.27
C LYS A 441 -23.37 29.55 -15.64
N GLU A 442 -24.22 30.10 -14.76
CA GLU A 442 -25.66 30.22 -14.95
C GLU A 442 -25.98 31.09 -16.17
N ARG A 443 -25.28 32.23 -16.30
CA ARG A 443 -25.44 33.16 -17.43
C ARG A 443 -24.92 32.57 -18.74
N LEU A 444 -23.80 31.86 -18.69
CA LEU A 444 -23.25 31.20 -19.87
C LEU A 444 -24.22 30.14 -20.40
N ARG A 445 -24.88 29.39 -19.50
CA ARG A 445 -25.95 28.44 -19.87
C ARG A 445 -27.16 29.15 -20.48
N GLU A 446 -27.59 30.28 -19.91
CA GLU A 446 -28.66 31.11 -20.50
C GLU A 446 -28.32 31.59 -21.93
N TRP A 447 -27.03 31.81 -22.22
CA TRP A 447 -26.54 32.18 -23.56
C TRP A 447 -26.27 30.98 -24.47
N GLY A 448 -26.59 29.76 -24.04
CA GLY A 448 -26.51 28.55 -24.86
C GLY A 448 -25.16 27.83 -24.83
N PHE A 449 -24.27 28.16 -23.89
CA PHE A 449 -22.99 27.46 -23.73
C PHE A 449 -23.12 26.23 -22.82
N GLU A 450 -22.35 25.19 -23.14
CA GLU A 450 -22.05 24.09 -22.22
C GLU A 450 -21.10 24.58 -21.11
N ALA A 451 -21.67 25.18 -20.06
CA ALA A 451 -20.90 25.65 -18.91
C ALA A 451 -20.92 24.61 -17.79
N GLU A 452 -19.85 23.82 -17.72
CA GLU A 452 -19.53 22.89 -16.62
C GLU A 452 -18.10 23.16 -16.16
N ALA A 453 -17.89 23.15 -14.84
CA ALA A 453 -16.67 23.68 -14.25
C ALA A 453 -16.29 25.05 -14.86
N CYS A 454 -15.06 25.17 -15.37
CA CYS A 454 -14.54 26.37 -16.03
C CYS A 454 -14.74 26.38 -17.57
N ARG A 455 -15.48 25.42 -18.14
CA ARG A 455 -15.91 25.46 -19.56
C ARG A 455 -16.97 26.56 -19.75
N PRO A 456 -17.06 27.17 -20.95
CA PRO A 456 -16.32 26.86 -22.16
C PRO A 456 -14.95 27.58 -22.25
N CYS A 457 -14.62 28.47 -21.31
CA CYS A 457 -13.45 29.34 -21.41
C CYS A 457 -12.13 28.59 -21.31
N HIS A 458 -12.09 27.52 -20.50
CA HIS A 458 -10.90 26.71 -20.28
C HIS A 458 -11.13 25.26 -20.69
N GLN A 459 -10.16 24.69 -21.42
CA GLN A 459 -10.19 23.31 -21.87
C GLN A 459 -8.85 22.62 -21.58
N VAL A 460 -8.86 21.73 -20.60
CA VAL A 460 -7.67 20.99 -20.13
C VAL A 460 -7.36 19.74 -20.95
N HIS A 461 -8.39 19.17 -21.60
CA HIS A 461 -8.28 18.07 -22.55
C HIS A 461 -8.65 18.56 -23.95
N ALA A 462 -7.65 18.67 -24.83
CA ALA A 462 -7.79 19.16 -26.19
C ALA A 462 -6.59 18.74 -27.04
N ALA A 463 -6.75 18.70 -28.36
CA ALA A 463 -5.60 18.65 -29.24
C ALA A 463 -4.85 20.01 -29.18
N PRO A 464 -3.51 20.04 -29.23
CA PRO A 464 -2.73 21.28 -29.16
C PRO A 464 -3.16 22.33 -30.18
N SER A 465 -3.57 21.88 -31.37
CA SER A 465 -4.07 22.75 -32.45
C SER A 465 -5.42 23.41 -32.14
N SER A 466 -6.17 22.87 -31.17
CA SER A 466 -7.53 23.31 -30.84
C SER A 466 -7.62 24.21 -29.61
N VAL A 467 -6.50 24.46 -28.93
CA VAL A 467 -6.44 25.29 -27.71
C VAL A 467 -5.25 26.25 -27.76
N GLU A 468 -5.46 27.48 -27.30
CA GLU A 468 -4.35 28.41 -27.04
C GLU A 468 -3.76 28.08 -25.66
N SER A 469 -2.49 27.65 -25.65
CA SER A 469 -1.85 27.04 -24.49
C SER A 469 -1.72 27.95 -23.26
N ARG A 470 -1.58 29.27 -23.43
CA ARG A 470 -1.32 30.21 -22.33
C ARG A 470 -2.50 30.28 -21.36
N TYR A 471 -3.73 30.23 -21.89
CA TYR A 471 -4.94 30.32 -21.08
C TYR A 471 -5.81 29.07 -21.16
N LEU A 472 -5.37 28.03 -21.86
CA LEU A 472 -6.18 26.86 -22.18
C LEU A 472 -7.48 27.25 -22.91
N TRP A 473 -7.40 28.29 -23.74
CA TRP A 473 -8.57 28.90 -24.37
C TRP A 473 -8.94 28.17 -25.67
N PRO A 474 -10.17 27.62 -25.80
CA PRO A 474 -10.55 26.89 -27.01
C PRO A 474 -10.56 27.78 -28.25
N THR A 475 -9.87 27.34 -29.29
CA THR A 475 -9.84 28.04 -30.60
C THR A 475 -11.21 28.05 -31.27
N SER A 476 -12.07 27.06 -30.98
CA SER A 476 -13.45 26.99 -31.47
C SER A 476 -14.32 28.16 -31.00
N LEU A 477 -13.95 28.80 -29.88
CA LEU A 477 -14.59 30.07 -29.49
C LEU A 477 -14.10 31.22 -30.38
N VAL A 478 -12.83 31.19 -30.79
CA VAL A 478 -12.15 32.26 -31.54
C VAL A 478 -12.44 32.22 -33.06
N ASP A 479 -13.12 31.20 -33.57
CA ASP A 479 -13.26 30.88 -35.00
C ASP A 479 -14.27 31.78 -35.78
N PHE A 480 -14.26 33.08 -35.49
CA PHE A 480 -15.12 34.06 -36.13
C PHE A 480 -14.33 35.18 -36.82
N PRO A 481 -14.83 35.72 -37.95
CA PRO A 481 -14.18 36.83 -38.63
C PRO A 481 -14.04 38.03 -37.69
N ARG A 482 -12.79 38.50 -37.51
CA ARG A 482 -12.47 39.74 -36.78
C ARG A 482 -13.39 40.87 -37.26
N PRO A 483 -14.00 41.66 -36.37
CA PRO A 483 -14.71 42.86 -36.80
C PRO A 483 -13.71 43.79 -37.53
N PRO A 484 -14.15 44.52 -38.57
CA PRO A 484 -13.24 45.39 -39.30
C PRO A 484 -12.80 46.55 -38.40
N GLU A 485 -11.48 46.74 -38.29
CA GLU A 485 -10.78 48.01 -38.08
C GLU A 485 -10.61 48.65 -36.68
N SER A 486 -10.96 48.07 -35.53
CA SER A 486 -10.69 48.82 -34.27
C SER A 486 -10.49 48.07 -32.95
N VAL A 487 -10.19 46.77 -32.97
CA VAL A 487 -9.94 46.04 -31.72
C VAL A 487 -8.58 45.34 -31.80
N SER A 488 -7.76 45.57 -30.78
CA SER A 488 -6.40 45.05 -30.72
C SER A 488 -6.40 43.55 -30.42
N VAL A 489 -5.34 42.83 -30.83
CA VAL A 489 -5.14 41.38 -30.57
C VAL A 489 -5.34 41.03 -29.09
N GLN A 490 -5.12 41.99 -28.19
CA GLN A 490 -5.25 41.84 -26.74
C GLN A 490 -6.71 41.62 -26.26
N ASP A 491 -7.69 41.92 -27.11
CA ASP A 491 -9.13 41.87 -26.81
C ASP A 491 -9.88 40.76 -27.59
N ASP A 492 -9.17 39.97 -28.40
CA ASP A 492 -9.75 38.89 -29.22
C ASP A 492 -10.57 37.89 -28.38
N TYR A 493 -10.07 37.54 -27.19
CA TYR A 493 -10.78 36.65 -26.24
C TYR A 493 -12.12 37.22 -25.76
N CYS A 494 -12.22 38.55 -25.59
CA CYS A 494 -13.44 39.20 -25.11
C CYS A 494 -14.44 39.41 -26.25
N THR A 495 -13.96 39.83 -27.41
CA THR A 495 -14.80 40.14 -28.59
C THR A 495 -15.34 38.93 -29.30
N THR A 496 -14.77 37.75 -29.05
CA THR A 496 -15.35 36.45 -29.39
C THR A 496 -16.84 36.36 -28.97
N CYS A 497 -17.14 36.74 -27.73
CA CYS A 497 -18.50 36.76 -27.20
C CYS A 497 -19.16 38.14 -27.30
N HIS A 498 -18.40 39.21 -27.04
CA HIS A 498 -18.88 40.60 -27.04
C HIS A 498 -18.80 41.23 -28.43
N ARG A 499 -19.75 40.89 -29.30
CA ARG A 499 -19.81 41.40 -30.68
C ARG A 499 -21.22 41.46 -31.21
N ARG A 500 -21.42 42.28 -32.24
CA ARG A 500 -22.72 42.41 -32.90
C ARG A 500 -23.08 41.09 -33.58
N GLY A 501 -24.24 40.53 -33.26
CA GLY A 501 -24.66 39.20 -33.72
C GLY A 501 -24.02 38.03 -32.97
N GLY A 502 -23.16 38.29 -31.99
CA GLY A 502 -22.67 37.29 -31.04
C GLY A 502 -23.63 37.09 -29.85
N PRO A 503 -23.28 36.21 -28.90
CA PRO A 503 -24.13 35.88 -27.75
C PRO A 503 -24.35 37.08 -26.82
N VAL A 504 -23.40 38.03 -26.79
CA VAL A 504 -23.48 39.23 -25.97
C VAL A 504 -23.21 40.47 -26.81
N ALA A 505 -24.10 41.46 -26.74
CA ALA A 505 -23.89 42.72 -27.44
C ALA A 505 -22.62 43.45 -26.94
N PRO A 506 -21.84 44.08 -27.85
CA PRO A 506 -20.65 44.81 -27.46
C PRO A 506 -21.04 46.13 -26.76
N PRO A 507 -20.16 46.67 -25.89
CA PRO A 507 -20.38 48.00 -25.33
C PRO A 507 -20.32 49.09 -26.41
N ALA A 508 -20.95 50.25 -26.15
CA ALA A 508 -21.04 51.33 -27.13
C ALA A 508 -19.68 51.94 -27.51
N ILE A 509 -18.73 51.97 -26.57
CA ILE A 509 -17.31 52.28 -26.80
C ILE A 509 -16.53 51.09 -26.28
N ALA A 510 -15.63 50.50 -27.05
CA ALA A 510 -14.85 49.33 -26.62
C ALA A 510 -13.33 49.55 -26.61
N SER A 511 -12.85 50.62 -27.26
CA SER A 511 -11.42 50.87 -27.45
C SER A 511 -10.97 52.19 -26.84
N HIS A 512 -9.71 52.19 -26.37
CA HIS A 512 -8.97 53.41 -26.07
C HIS A 512 -8.24 53.90 -27.33
N PRO A 513 -7.95 55.20 -27.51
CA PRO A 513 -7.06 55.68 -28.55
C PRO A 513 -5.77 54.87 -28.66
N ASP A 514 -5.32 54.63 -29.90
CA ASP A 514 -4.16 53.80 -30.21
C ASP A 514 -2.84 54.52 -29.84
N VAL A 515 -2.49 54.43 -28.56
CA VAL A 515 -1.32 55.10 -27.96
C VAL A 515 -0.60 54.11 -27.06
N VAL A 516 0.70 53.97 -27.27
CA VAL A 516 1.60 53.23 -26.37
C VAL A 516 1.91 54.11 -25.16
N MET A 517 1.74 53.55 -23.96
CA MET A 517 1.93 54.22 -22.68
C MET A 517 2.98 53.48 -21.87
N PHE A 518 3.66 54.19 -20.98
CA PHE A 518 4.49 53.59 -19.93
C PHE A 518 3.73 53.64 -18.60
N ASN A 519 3.57 52.50 -17.94
CA ASN A 519 3.05 52.42 -16.58
C ASN A 519 4.22 52.35 -15.58
N PRO A 520 4.47 53.42 -14.80
CA PRO A 520 5.57 53.44 -13.83
C PRO A 520 5.22 52.72 -12.51
N ILE A 521 3.96 52.30 -12.32
CA ILE A 521 3.47 51.67 -11.09
C ILE A 521 3.79 50.18 -11.16
N ALA A 522 4.38 49.62 -10.09
CA ALA A 522 4.72 48.20 -10.05
C ALA A 522 3.46 47.31 -9.91
N PRO A 523 3.45 46.04 -10.39
CA PRO A 523 2.28 45.16 -10.35
C PRO A 523 1.64 44.94 -8.97
N ASP A 524 2.43 45.03 -7.91
CA ASP A 524 2.03 44.85 -6.51
C ASP A 524 1.63 46.16 -5.81
N GLU A 525 1.81 47.30 -6.46
CA GLU A 525 1.47 48.61 -5.89
C GLU A 525 -0.01 48.96 -6.08
N PRO A 526 -0.63 49.65 -5.09
CA PRO A 526 -1.96 50.23 -5.25
C PRO A 526 -2.06 51.13 -6.47
N GLY A 527 -3.11 50.94 -7.28
CA GLY A 527 -3.32 51.72 -8.50
C GLY A 527 -2.66 51.14 -9.76
N TYR A 528 -2.11 49.93 -9.69
CA TYR A 528 -1.61 49.21 -10.87
C TYR A 528 -2.72 48.82 -11.85
N PHE A 529 -2.53 49.21 -13.11
CA PHE A 529 -3.37 48.84 -14.25
C PHE A 529 -2.47 48.28 -15.35
N PRO A 530 -2.61 46.99 -15.74
CA PRO A 530 -1.71 46.40 -16.70
C PRO A 530 -1.91 46.98 -18.10
N LEU A 531 -0.81 47.19 -18.79
CA LEU A 531 -0.78 47.51 -20.21
C LEU A 531 -0.32 46.27 -20.97
N PHE A 532 -0.64 46.20 -22.26
CA PHE A 532 -0.36 45.00 -23.04
C PHE A 532 0.40 45.31 -24.33
N ASN A 533 1.37 44.46 -24.65
CA ASN A 533 2.13 44.52 -25.91
C ASN A 533 1.33 43.90 -27.08
N GLU A 534 1.88 43.95 -28.30
CA GLU A 534 1.23 43.43 -29.51
C GLU A 534 0.88 41.92 -29.45
N ARG A 535 1.54 41.16 -28.57
CA ARG A 535 1.28 39.73 -28.31
C ARG A 535 0.24 39.49 -27.22
N GLY A 536 -0.35 40.55 -26.65
CA GLY A 536 -1.31 40.44 -25.56
C GLY A 536 -0.71 40.06 -24.21
N GLU A 537 0.61 40.21 -24.05
CA GLU A 537 1.33 39.99 -22.78
C GLU A 537 1.36 41.30 -21.99
N GLU A 538 1.35 41.20 -20.65
CA GLU A 538 1.54 42.38 -19.80
C GLU A 538 2.94 42.96 -20.04
N ASP A 539 3.00 44.27 -20.29
CA ASP A 539 4.24 45.00 -20.57
C ASP A 539 4.17 46.36 -19.89
N PRO A 540 5.23 46.81 -19.17
CA PRO A 540 5.28 48.16 -18.62
C PRO A 540 5.09 49.25 -19.69
N THR A 541 5.42 48.95 -20.95
CA THR A 541 5.22 49.79 -22.11
C THR A 541 4.24 49.14 -23.08
N GLY A 542 2.96 49.53 -23.03
CA GLY A 542 1.92 48.87 -23.80
C GLY A 542 0.68 49.72 -24.04
N LYS A 543 -0.36 49.07 -24.58
CA LYS A 543 -1.66 49.69 -24.86
C LYS A 543 -2.69 49.26 -23.83
N ILE A 544 -3.73 50.09 -23.66
CA ILE A 544 -4.89 49.74 -22.85
C ILE A 544 -5.73 48.70 -23.60
N ALA A 545 -6.07 47.61 -22.91
CA ALA A 545 -6.97 46.55 -23.37
C ALA A 545 -8.13 46.38 -22.40
N CYS A 546 -9.12 45.54 -22.73
CA CYS A 546 -10.23 45.18 -21.85
C CYS A 546 -9.73 44.69 -20.48
N ARG A 547 -8.68 43.86 -20.46
CA ARG A 547 -8.03 43.31 -19.23
C ARG A 547 -7.27 44.35 -18.40
N THR A 548 -7.05 45.56 -18.93
CA THR A 548 -6.53 46.70 -18.15
C THR A 548 -7.55 47.09 -17.07
N CYS A 549 -8.83 47.10 -17.40
CA CYS A 549 -9.91 47.47 -16.47
C CYS A 549 -10.64 46.26 -15.89
N HIS A 550 -10.76 45.18 -16.65
CA HIS A 550 -11.59 44.02 -16.31
C HIS A 550 -10.80 42.87 -15.68
N LEU A 551 -11.44 42.24 -14.69
CA LEU A 551 -10.99 41.01 -14.04
C LEU A 551 -11.92 39.87 -14.45
N THR A 552 -11.46 39.01 -15.37
CA THR A 552 -12.25 37.91 -15.95
C THR A 552 -12.70 36.88 -14.91
N HIS A 553 -12.03 36.78 -13.77
CA HIS A 553 -12.39 35.88 -12.66
C HIS A 553 -12.95 36.62 -11.43
N GLY A 554 -13.15 37.93 -11.53
CA GLY A 554 -13.62 38.75 -10.43
C GLY A 554 -12.56 39.02 -9.35
N ARG A 555 -13.03 39.32 -8.13
CA ARG A 555 -12.22 39.64 -6.95
C ARG A 555 -12.89 39.11 -5.69
N LEU A 556 -12.08 38.73 -4.71
CA LEU A 556 -12.53 38.24 -3.41
C LEU A 556 -13.11 39.37 -2.55
N ASP A 557 -12.49 40.55 -2.58
CA ASP A 557 -12.90 41.70 -1.76
C ASP A 557 -13.63 42.78 -2.56
N ALA A 558 -14.57 43.48 -1.93
CA ALA A 558 -15.18 44.66 -2.52
C ALA A 558 -14.14 45.79 -2.67
N ALA A 559 -14.14 46.50 -3.80
CA ALA A 559 -13.25 47.64 -3.99
C ALA A 559 -13.45 48.70 -2.90
N VAL A 560 -12.36 49.13 -2.25
CA VAL A 560 -12.36 50.27 -1.32
C VAL A 560 -12.71 51.55 -2.10
N LEU A 561 -13.45 52.46 -1.45
CA LEU A 561 -13.86 53.74 -2.05
C LEU A 561 -12.91 54.86 -1.61
N PRO A 562 -12.36 55.66 -2.54
CA PRO A 562 -11.84 56.99 -2.22
C PRO A 562 -12.90 57.84 -1.49
N ALA A 563 -12.49 58.62 -0.49
CA ALA A 563 -13.38 59.37 0.40
C ALA A 563 -14.39 60.29 -0.34
N GLN A 564 -14.02 60.79 -1.52
CA GLN A 564 -14.85 61.66 -2.35
C GLN A 564 -16.06 60.95 -3.00
N LEU A 565 -16.18 59.62 -2.92
CA LEU A 565 -17.23 58.83 -3.59
C LEU A 565 -18.38 58.38 -2.68
N SER A 566 -18.38 58.77 -1.40
CA SER A 566 -19.44 58.47 -0.43
C SER A 566 -20.82 59.07 -0.79
N ALA A 567 -20.90 59.91 -1.83
CA ALA A 567 -22.11 60.57 -2.31
C ALA A 567 -22.85 59.85 -3.47
N LEU A 568 -22.38 58.68 -3.93
CA LEU A 568 -22.99 57.95 -5.06
C LEU A 568 -24.30 57.22 -4.69
N ARG A 569 -25.25 57.12 -5.63
CA ARG A 569 -26.53 56.44 -5.45
C ARG A 569 -26.35 54.92 -5.35
N PRO A 570 -27.26 54.18 -4.68
CA PRO A 570 -27.23 52.71 -4.62
C PRO A 570 -27.18 52.01 -5.99
N ARG A 571 -27.76 52.62 -7.04
CA ARG A 571 -27.68 52.11 -8.43
C ARG A 571 -26.27 52.26 -9.03
N GLU A 572 -25.54 53.31 -8.67
CA GLU A 572 -24.16 53.56 -9.10
C GLU A 572 -23.17 52.69 -8.31
N LEU A 573 -23.49 52.38 -7.06
CA LEU A 573 -22.81 51.35 -6.27
C LEU A 573 -23.05 49.94 -6.83
N ARG A 574 -24.26 49.63 -7.32
CA ARG A 574 -24.57 48.36 -8.02
C ARG A 574 -23.84 48.20 -9.36
N ALA A 575 -23.39 49.30 -9.99
CA ALA A 575 -22.55 49.24 -11.18
C ALA A 575 -21.10 48.85 -10.86
N ARG A 576 -20.72 48.71 -9.58
CA ARG A 576 -19.41 48.20 -9.14
C ARG A 576 -19.40 46.68 -9.28
N LYS A 577 -19.32 46.23 -10.53
CA LYS A 577 -19.30 44.81 -10.86
C LYS A 577 -18.03 44.18 -10.27
N PHE A 578 -18.11 42.96 -9.74
CA PHE A 578 -16.94 42.25 -9.19
C PHE A 578 -15.82 42.01 -10.21
N HIS A 579 -16.06 42.27 -11.50
CA HIS A 579 -15.11 42.09 -12.61
C HIS A 579 -14.43 43.37 -13.11
N ILE A 580 -14.32 44.42 -12.29
CA ILE A 580 -13.49 45.59 -12.61
C ILE A 580 -12.43 45.83 -11.52
N ARG A 581 -11.21 46.21 -11.93
CA ARG A 581 -10.11 46.57 -11.01
C ARG A 581 -10.50 47.74 -10.11
N THR A 582 -9.90 47.81 -8.93
CA THR A 582 -10.09 48.94 -8.02
C THR A 582 -9.32 50.15 -8.55
N PHE A 583 -9.98 51.31 -8.63
CA PHE A 583 -9.35 52.55 -9.07
C PHE A 583 -8.78 53.30 -7.85
N GLU A 584 -7.50 53.14 -7.60
CA GLU A 584 -6.77 53.80 -6.51
C GLU A 584 -5.73 54.75 -7.10
N GLN A 585 -5.77 56.02 -6.71
CA GLN A 585 -4.86 57.02 -7.29
C GLN A 585 -3.50 57.00 -6.57
N PRO A 586 -2.39 57.18 -7.29
CA PRO A 586 -2.30 57.45 -8.73
C PRO A 586 -2.44 56.19 -9.60
N THR A 587 -2.96 56.35 -10.83
CA THR A 587 -3.00 55.31 -11.88
C THR A 587 -2.38 55.83 -13.17
N VAL A 588 -2.07 54.96 -14.14
CA VAL A 588 -1.65 55.37 -15.49
C VAL A 588 -2.69 56.29 -16.18
N CYS A 589 -3.97 56.16 -15.83
CA CYS A 589 -5.03 57.02 -16.34
C CYS A 589 -4.90 58.47 -15.82
N ASN A 590 -4.39 58.65 -14.60
CA ASN A 590 -4.20 59.97 -14.00
C ASN A 590 -3.14 60.79 -14.74
N THR A 591 -2.14 60.14 -15.35
CA THR A 591 -1.06 60.80 -16.10
C THR A 591 -1.60 61.62 -17.29
N CYS A 592 -2.62 61.13 -17.99
CA CYS A 592 -3.20 61.82 -19.14
C CYS A 592 -4.51 62.55 -18.83
N HIS A 593 -5.32 62.05 -17.89
CA HIS A 593 -6.66 62.58 -17.62
C HIS A 593 -6.79 63.35 -16.29
N GLY A 594 -5.74 63.41 -15.47
CA GLY A 594 -5.73 64.13 -14.20
C GLY A 594 -6.88 63.71 -13.28
N ALA A 595 -7.57 64.71 -12.69
CA ALA A 595 -8.74 64.49 -11.84
C ALA A 595 -9.93 63.84 -12.57
N GLY A 596 -9.98 63.93 -13.91
CA GLY A 596 -11.03 63.35 -14.73
C GLY A 596 -10.88 61.84 -15.02
N ALA A 597 -9.80 61.21 -14.56
CA ALA A 597 -9.46 59.81 -14.85
C ALA A 597 -10.49 58.82 -14.27
N LEU A 598 -10.82 58.95 -12.98
CA LEU A 598 -11.78 58.07 -12.28
C LEU A 598 -13.13 58.03 -12.99
N ARG A 599 -13.62 59.19 -13.42
CA ARG A 599 -14.90 59.29 -14.13
C ARG A 599 -14.85 58.56 -15.47
N ARG A 600 -13.79 58.76 -16.25
CA ARG A 600 -13.59 58.08 -17.53
C ARG A 600 -13.48 56.57 -17.36
N PHE A 601 -12.86 56.12 -16.27
CA PHE A 601 -12.82 54.71 -15.90
C PHE A 601 -14.22 54.16 -15.59
N MET A 602 -14.98 54.81 -14.69
CA MET A 602 -16.31 54.34 -14.29
C MET A 602 -17.34 54.33 -15.43
N TYR A 603 -17.25 55.29 -16.35
CA TYR A 603 -18.22 55.48 -17.43
C TYR A 603 -17.60 55.26 -18.81
N PHE A 604 -16.54 54.45 -18.91
CA PHE A 604 -15.78 54.29 -20.16
C PHE A 604 -16.66 53.96 -21.37
N HIS A 605 -17.60 53.02 -21.17
CA HIS A 605 -18.52 52.52 -22.17
C HIS A 605 -19.77 53.39 -22.38
N ASP A 606 -19.93 54.49 -21.64
CA ASP A 606 -21.08 55.41 -21.72
C ASP A 606 -20.59 56.80 -22.19
N PRO A 607 -20.66 57.09 -23.51
CA PRO A 607 -20.19 58.36 -24.06
C PRO A 607 -20.82 59.59 -23.40
N ALA A 608 -22.11 59.52 -23.06
CA ALA A 608 -22.85 60.64 -22.46
C ALA A 608 -22.31 60.95 -21.06
N ARG A 609 -22.01 59.92 -20.26
CA ARG A 609 -21.52 60.07 -18.88
C ARG A 609 -20.01 60.22 -18.76
N ARG A 610 -19.24 59.86 -19.78
CA ARG A 610 -17.77 60.04 -19.82
C ARG A 610 -17.38 61.52 -20.00
N GLY A 611 -18.18 62.32 -20.73
CA GLY A 611 -17.84 63.69 -21.14
C GLY A 611 -18.71 64.86 -20.62
N GLY A 612 -19.96 64.64 -20.18
CA GLY A 612 -20.89 65.73 -19.75
C GLY A 612 -20.59 66.36 -18.37
N GLU A 613 -21.46 67.18 -17.77
CA GLU A 613 -21.34 67.52 -16.34
C GLU A 613 -21.81 66.34 -15.46
N LEU A 614 -21.15 66.08 -14.33
CA LEU A 614 -21.75 65.26 -13.28
C LEU A 614 -22.90 66.10 -12.71
N GLU A 615 -24.12 65.59 -12.66
CA GLU A 615 -25.22 66.27 -11.96
C GLU A 615 -24.78 66.49 -10.50
N ALA A 616 -24.25 67.68 -10.22
CA ALA A 616 -23.87 68.06 -8.88
C ALA A 616 -25.17 68.16 -8.07
N ARG A 617 -25.14 67.63 -6.85
CA ARG A 617 -26.20 67.89 -5.87
C ARG A 617 -26.50 69.39 -5.88
N VAL A 618 -27.67 69.76 -6.39
CA VAL A 618 -28.33 70.98 -5.92
C VAL A 618 -28.74 70.66 -4.49
N VAL A 619 -27.84 70.92 -3.55
CA VAL A 619 -28.24 71.14 -2.16
C VAL A 619 -28.84 72.54 -2.13
N THR A 620 -30.13 72.64 -2.44
CA THR A 620 -30.89 73.81 -1.98
C THR A 620 -30.99 73.74 -0.45
N PRO A 621 -30.81 74.88 0.23
CA PRO A 621 -30.65 74.95 1.69
C PRO A 621 -31.87 74.45 2.47
#